data_AF-A0A920VH22-F1
#
_entry.id   AF-A0A920VH22-F1
#
_cell.length_a   1.000
_cell.length_b   1.000
_cell.length_c   1.000
_cell.angle_alpha   90.00
_cell.angle_beta   90.00
_cell.angle_gamma   90.00
#
_symmetry.space_group_name_H-M   'P 1'
#
loop_
_entity.id
_entity.type
_entity.pdbx_description
1 polymer ?
#
loop_
_entity_poly.entity_id
_entity_poly.type
_entity_poly.pdbx_seq_one_letter_code
_entity_poly.pdbx_strand_id
1 'polypeptide(L)' 'MTVRPFLNSALHEDVLMGAIVRDGKAQIARGRSTLRARDHVIAVVRPGQAAHLSSLFG' A
#
# COMPACT_ATOMS: atom_id res chain seq x y z
N MET A 1 18.65 4.84 0.98
CA MET A 1 17.26 4.44 0.64
C MET A 1 16.49 4.24 1.94
N THR A 2 15.55 5.14 2.25
CA THR A 2 14.80 5.10 3.51
C THR A 2 13.48 4.38 3.30
N VAL A 3 13.27 3.28 4.01
CA VAL A 3 12.05 2.47 3.92
C VAL A 3 11.00 3.04 4.88
N ARG A 4 9.85 3.52 4.37
CA ARG A 4 8.78 4.11 5.20
C ARG A 4 7.73 3.05 5.59
N PRO A 5 7.31 2.99 6.87
CA PRO A 5 6.19 2.15 7.30
C PRO A 5 4.84 2.69 6.84
N PHE A 6 3.84 1.81 6.66
CA PHE A 6 2.51 2.18 6.15
C PHE A 6 1.81 3.26 6.96
N LEU A 7 1.96 3.26 8.29
CA LEU A 7 1.33 4.28 9.14
C LEU A 7 1.87 5.70 8.88
N ASN A 8 3.02 5.80 8.20
CA ASN A 8 3.69 7.06 7.91
C ASN A 8 3.76 7.35 6.40
N SER A 9 3.00 6.60 5.59
CA SER A 9 2.65 7.00 4.22
C SER A 9 1.38 7.84 4.29
N ALA A 10 1.27 8.87 3.46
CA ALA A 10 0.13 9.79 3.38
C ALA A 10 -1.15 9.13 2.83
N LEU A 11 -1.43 7.90 3.27
CA LEU A 11 -2.66 7.19 2.94
C LEU A 11 -3.76 7.87 3.75
N HIS A 12 -4.62 8.57 3.02
CA HIS A 12 -5.86 9.14 3.55
C HIS A 12 -6.61 8.04 4.33
N GLU A 13 -7.38 8.43 5.34
CA GLU A 13 -8.22 7.57 6.21
C GLU A 13 -9.19 6.63 5.46
N ASP A 14 -9.23 6.72 4.13
CA ASP A 14 -10.10 6.01 3.20
C ASP A 14 -9.44 4.84 2.47
N VAL A 15 -8.19 4.55 2.79
CA VAL A 15 -7.41 3.49 2.14
C VAL A 15 -7.07 2.41 3.15
N LEU A 16 -7.65 1.23 2.96
CA LEU A 16 -7.29 0.04 3.71
C LEU A 16 -6.37 -0.85 2.88
N MET A 17 -5.13 -1.01 3.34
CA MET A 17 -4.19 -1.99 2.80
C MET A 17 -4.59 -3.40 3.26
N GLY A 18 -4.99 -4.26 2.33
CA GLY A 18 -5.37 -5.63 2.63
C GLY A 18 -4.16 -6.58 2.59
N ALA A 19 -3.39 -6.52 1.49
CA ALA A 19 -2.28 -7.44 1.28
C ALA A 19 -1.15 -6.82 0.46
N ILE A 20 0.04 -7.40 0.63
CA ILE A 20 1.22 -7.14 -0.18
C ILE A 20 1.63 -8.47 -0.79
N VAL A 21 1.68 -8.54 -2.11
CA VAL A 21 2.26 -9.66 -2.85
C VAL A 21 3.70 -9.29 -3.20
N ARG A 22 4.64 -9.98 -2.56
CA ARG A 22 6.08 -9.78 -2.76
C ARG A 22 6.71 -11.10 -3.19
N ASP A 23 7.48 -11.07 -4.28
CA ASP A 23 8.13 -12.25 -4.85
C ASP A 23 7.13 -13.40 -5.09
N GLY A 24 5.92 -13.05 -5.54
CA GLY A 24 4.81 -13.99 -5.77
C GLY A 24 4.11 -14.50 -4.51
N LYS A 25 4.49 -14.04 -3.32
CA LYS A 25 3.91 -14.47 -2.04
C LYS A 25 3.06 -13.37 -1.41
N ALA A 26 1.78 -13.67 -1.18
CA ALA A 26 0.85 -12.77 -0.49
C ALA A 26 1.12 -12.73 1.02
N GLN A 27 1.08 -11.53 1.58
CA GLN A 27 1.30 -11.24 3.00
C GLN A 27 0.26 -10.25 3.48
N ILE A 28 -0.26 -10.43 4.69
CA ILE A 28 -1.22 -9.48 5.30
C ILE A 28 -0.51 -8.17 5.62
N ALA A 29 -1.04 -7.06 5.13
CA ALA A 29 -0.51 -5.75 5.42
C ALA A 29 -0.76 -5.38 6.90
N ARG A 30 0.24 -4.80 7.55
CA ARG A 30 0.18 -4.33 8.95
C ARG A 30 0.71 -2.91 8.99
N GLY A 31 0.35 -2.13 10.02
CA GLY A 31 0.81 -0.74 10.15
C GLY A 31 2.34 -0.56 10.14
N ARG A 32 3.08 -1.58 10.61
CA ARG A 32 4.55 -1.65 10.58
C ARG A 32 5.15 -2.24 9.30
N SER A 33 4.32 -2.79 8.42
CA SER A 33 4.81 -3.32 7.16
C SER A 33 5.39 -2.17 6.33
N THR A 34 6.30 -2.51 5.43
CA THR A 34 7.02 -1.54 4.62
C THR A 34 6.91 -1.92 3.16
N LEU A 35 6.63 -0.92 2.33
CA LEU A 35 6.61 -1.08 0.87
C LEU A 35 8.04 -1.11 0.33
N ARG A 36 8.25 -2.01 -0.64
CA ARG A 36 9.48 -2.14 -1.41
C ARG A 36 9.16 -1.92 -2.88
N ALA A 37 10.19 -1.56 -3.64
CA ALA A 37 10.08 -1.55 -5.10
C ALA A 37 9.60 -2.91 -5.59
N ARG A 38 8.65 -2.90 -6.55
CA ARG A 38 7.99 -4.09 -7.14
C ARG A 38 7.03 -4.86 -6.24
N ASP A 39 6.70 -4.36 -5.05
CA ASP A 39 5.57 -4.91 -4.31
C ASP A 39 4.27 -4.68 -5.10
N HIS A 40 3.46 -5.73 -5.25
CA HIS A 40 2.09 -5.59 -5.73
C HIS A 40 1.16 -5.47 -4.52
N VAL A 41 0.49 -4.33 -4.41
CA VAL A 41 -0.39 -4.00 -3.29
C VAL A 41 -1.84 -4.26 -3.65
N ILE A 42 -2.57 -4.91 -2.74
CA ILE A 42 -4.03 -5.01 -2.78
C ILE A 42 -4.59 -4.08 -1.71
N ALA A 43 -5.37 -3.08 -2.14
CA ALA A 43 -5.99 -2.10 -1.27
C ALA A 43 -7.49 -1.99 -1.56
N VAL A 44 -8.26 -1.70 -0.51
CA VAL A 44 -9.68 -1.33 -0.58
C VAL A 44 -9.77 0.17 -0.36
N VAL A 45 -10.48 0.84 -1.26
CA VAL A 45 -10.63 2.30 -1.24
C VAL A 45 -12.06 2.71 -1.50
N ARG A 46 -12.44 3.92 -1.05
CA ARG A 46 -13.71 4.52 -1.44
C ARG A 46 -13.78 4.74 -2.97
N PRO A 47 -14.98 4.63 -3.58
CA PRO A 47 -15.17 4.98 -4.99
C PRO A 47 -14.63 6.39 -5.27
N GLY A 48 -13.82 6.54 -6.32
CA GLY A 48 -13.16 7.81 -6.68
C GLY A 48 -11.74 7.98 -6.16
N GLN A 49 -11.33 7.24 -5.12
CA GLN A 49 -9.96 7.33 -4.58
C GLN A 49 -8.95 6.41 -5.30
N ALA A 50 -9.42 5.48 -6.13
CA ALA A 50 -8.55 4.52 -6.82
C ALA A 50 -7.49 5.21 -7.70
N ALA A 51 -7.87 6.22 -8.47
CA ALA A 51 -6.94 6.95 -9.32
C ALA A 51 -5.87 7.71 -8.51
N HIS A 52 -6.26 8.30 -7.37
CA HIS A 52 -5.34 8.99 -6.47
C HIS A 52 -4.37 8.00 -5.80
N LEU A 53 -4.86 6.84 -5.37
CA LEU A 53 -4.00 5.80 -4.81
C LEU A 53 -2.99 5.31 -5.87
N SER A 54 -3.44 5.06 -7.10
CA SER A 54 -2.56 4.62 -8.19
C SER A 54 -1.43 5.62 -8.50
N SER A 55 -1.66 6.93 -8.37
CA SER A 55 -0.62 7.93 -8.63
C SER A 55 0.50 7.95 -7.58
N LEU A 56 0.27 7.39 -6.38
CA LEU A 56 1.29 7.29 -5.33
C LEU A 56 2.32 6.17 -5.59
N PHE A 57 2.03 5.26 -6.51
CA PHE A 57 2.89 4.10 -6.85
C PHE A 57 3.63 4.25 -8.19
N GLY A 58 3.73 5.48 -8.71
CA GLY A 58 4.48 5.83 -9.92
C GLY A 58 5.99 5.68 -9.78
#